data_AF-A0A132C0D2-F1
#
_entry.id   AF-A0A132C0D2-F1
#
_cell.length_a   1.000
_cell.length_b   1.000
_cell.length_c   1.000
_cell.angle_alpha   90.00
_cell.angle_beta   90.00
_cell.angle_gamma   90.00
#
_symmetry.space_group_name_H-M   'P 1'
#
loop_
_entity.id
_entity.type
_entity.pdbx_description
1 polymer ?
#
loop_
_entity_poly.entity_id
_entity_poly.type
_entity_poly.pdbx_seq_one_letter_code
_entity_poly.pdbx_strand_id
1 'polypeptide(L)'
;MKLIETLTQIPADCALDVHPSVTVDKSEIIFKARNCSLEIAEGCHFRALHLYFLSDNTHVKIGRGTLCRSSFWANLSGRGRSITVGEHCLFASVKLRTSDNHHIIDRESGEMINPAADIMIGDHVWIAEDVLVLKGSNIGSGSVVGAKSLVNNTIPENCLVAGTPAKVLRRNIDWRYSAANINPVEQPFPIAPETAAAPQHLQKAQKMQPSSAPRKETKTIPFSVGVYWQKLRRHLAPELVERGDHLAAAHWPHEDGPDVRQKVRFMKDLLSGKSEIALKGGRFRFGQLYDLTVQLEEILCNVQYNFETDSKAPFIIDAGGCYGVASYLFNRRHPTAEILTFEPNPANAAILRENIDRIGMNTVTLCEAAVGIQEDVVEFYAASSMPMGSSLLPRLDPQNHEIQSVMVQQVNLADRIANRTVDFLKLDVEGVEYKIIEALDGRMDNIRNMFIELHFGPGLPKSNLTHLLEILDRNGFDHMITRAGNASPPHPLMASGTVWRGSLNLWARRT
;
A
#
# COMPACT_ATOMS: atom_id res chain seq x y z
N MET A 1 8.67 9.28 6.02
CA MET A 1 8.79 9.96 7.33
C MET A 1 10.26 10.00 7.73
N LYS A 2 10.73 11.00 8.48
CA LYS A 2 12.08 10.94 9.07
C LYS A 2 12.03 10.07 10.32
N LEU A 3 12.97 9.14 10.48
CA LEU A 3 12.95 8.13 11.57
C LEU A 3 12.88 8.74 12.97
N ILE A 4 13.48 9.93 13.15
CA ILE A 4 13.51 10.65 14.42
C ILE A 4 12.10 11.07 14.88
N GLU A 5 11.16 11.25 13.95
CA GLU A 5 9.80 11.72 14.24
C GLU A 5 8.85 10.57 14.65
N THR A 6 9.23 9.30 14.43
CA THR A 6 8.41 8.09 14.73
C THR A 6 8.60 7.52 16.14
N LEU A 7 9.60 7.98 16.88
CA LEU A 7 10.06 7.30 18.10
C LEU A 7 9.52 7.99 19.34
N THR A 8 8.46 7.43 19.92
CA THR A 8 7.74 8.09 21.03
C THR A 8 8.33 7.85 22.42
N GLN A 9 9.24 6.90 22.63
CA GLN A 9 9.89 6.68 23.93
C GLN A 9 11.28 6.03 23.75
N ILE A 10 12.34 6.84 23.66
CA ILE A 10 13.73 6.34 23.73
C ILE A 10 14.16 6.42 25.21
N PRO A 11 14.58 5.32 25.85
CA PRO A 11 15.15 5.36 27.19
C PRO A 11 16.31 6.36 27.27
N ALA A 12 16.46 7.07 28.39
CA ALA A 12 17.45 8.16 28.53
C ALA A 12 18.90 7.71 28.36
N ASP A 13 19.18 6.41 28.50
CA ASP A 13 20.47 5.77 28.34
C ASP A 13 20.69 5.14 26.96
N CYS A 14 19.71 5.25 26.05
CA CYS A 14 19.83 4.79 24.67
C CYS A 14 20.15 5.96 23.74
N ALA A 15 20.92 5.69 22.68
CA ALA A 15 21.36 6.70 21.71
C ALA A 15 20.75 6.45 20.33
N LEU A 16 20.39 7.52 19.66
CA LEU A 16 19.91 7.50 18.28
C LEU A 16 20.65 8.58 17.49
N ASP A 17 21.42 8.15 16.49
CA ASP A 17 22.09 9.04 15.55
C ASP A 17 21.66 8.64 14.12
N VAL A 18 20.67 9.36 13.61
CA VAL A 18 20.09 9.09 12.29
C VAL A 18 20.26 10.32 11.44
N HIS A 19 20.94 10.16 10.31
CA HIS A 19 21.16 11.27 9.40
C HIS A 19 19.81 11.85 8.90
N PRO A 20 19.65 13.18 8.79
CA PRO A 20 18.39 13.81 8.42
C PRO A 20 17.81 13.43 7.06
N SER A 21 18.63 12.86 6.16
CA SER A 21 18.20 12.37 4.84
C SER A 21 17.57 10.97 4.87
N VAL A 22 17.68 10.25 6.00
CA VAL A 22 17.15 8.88 6.11
C VAL A 22 15.63 8.92 6.04
N THR A 23 15.08 8.11 5.16
CA THR A 23 13.63 8.00 4.97
C THR A 23 13.13 6.62 5.36
N VAL A 24 12.04 6.58 6.12
CA VAL A 24 11.39 5.33 6.48
C VAL A 24 9.88 5.36 6.22
N ASP A 25 9.31 4.19 5.97
CA ASP A 25 7.89 3.86 5.89
C ASP A 25 7.62 2.65 6.80
N LYS A 26 6.37 2.46 7.29
CA LYS A 26 5.89 1.30 8.09
C LYS A 26 6.92 0.71 9.08
N SER A 27 7.67 1.58 9.75
CA SER A 27 8.82 1.19 10.58
C SER A 27 8.46 1.22 12.06
N GLU A 28 9.10 0.35 12.82
CA GLU A 28 8.89 0.18 14.25
C GLU A 28 10.26 -0.05 14.89
N ILE A 29 10.67 0.83 15.79
CA ILE A 29 11.89 0.62 16.57
C ILE A 29 11.51 0.63 18.03
N ILE A 30 11.80 -0.47 18.72
CA ILE A 30 11.45 -0.65 20.12
C ILE A 30 12.73 -0.84 20.93
N PHE A 31 12.91 0.04 21.91
CA PHE A 31 13.90 -0.11 22.97
C PHE A 31 13.22 -0.70 24.22
N LYS A 32 13.53 -1.96 24.55
CA LYS A 32 13.11 -2.64 25.80
C LYS A 32 14.26 -2.88 26.77
N ALA A 33 15.44 -2.34 26.47
CA ALA A 33 16.67 -2.54 27.22
C ALA A 33 17.50 -1.23 27.27
N ARG A 34 18.58 -1.24 28.05
CA ARG A 34 19.41 -0.07 28.38
C ARG A 34 20.68 0.03 27.54
N ASN A 35 21.29 1.22 27.48
CA ASN A 35 22.58 1.45 26.80
C ASN A 35 22.62 1.01 25.33
N CYS A 36 21.47 1.02 24.64
CA CYS A 36 21.40 0.58 23.25
C CYS A 36 21.67 1.75 22.31
N SER A 37 22.19 1.51 21.11
CA SER A 37 22.35 2.56 20.10
C SER A 37 21.92 2.17 18.69
N LEU A 38 21.43 3.16 17.95
CA LEU A 38 21.15 3.05 16.54
C LEU A 38 21.83 4.20 15.79
N GLU A 39 22.68 3.84 14.84
CA GLU A 39 23.35 4.73 13.89
C GLU A 39 22.89 4.43 12.46
N ILE A 40 22.37 5.44 11.74
CA ILE A 40 22.03 5.31 10.31
C ILE A 40 22.60 6.50 9.54
N ALA A 41 23.49 6.22 8.61
CA ALA A 41 24.14 7.20 7.76
C ALA A 41 23.20 7.74 6.65
N GLU A 42 23.69 8.74 5.92
CA GLU A 42 22.93 9.46 4.89
C GLU A 42 22.43 8.60 3.73
N GLY A 43 21.48 9.12 2.95
CA GLY A 43 20.95 8.47 1.74
C GLY A 43 20.19 7.15 1.94
N CYS A 44 19.92 6.72 3.18
CA CYS A 44 19.23 5.45 3.39
C CYS A 44 17.70 5.55 3.23
N HIS A 45 17.08 4.48 2.73
CA HIS A 45 15.62 4.36 2.63
C HIS A 45 15.14 2.98 3.07
N PHE A 46 14.19 2.90 4.01
CA PHE A 46 13.59 1.65 4.46
C PHE A 46 12.07 1.66 4.34
N ARG A 47 11.49 0.72 3.59
CA ARG A 47 10.02 0.56 3.51
C ARG A 47 9.37 0.03 4.79
N ALA A 48 10.08 -0.79 5.55
CA ALA A 48 9.68 -1.28 6.86
C ALA A 48 10.94 -1.67 7.65
N LEU A 49 11.41 -0.77 8.51
CA LEU A 49 12.54 -0.99 9.41
C LEU A 49 12.00 -1.37 10.79
N HIS A 50 12.08 -2.66 11.13
CA HIS A 50 11.61 -3.23 12.38
C HIS A 50 12.80 -3.64 13.24
N LEU A 51 13.14 -2.86 14.27
CA LEU A 51 14.28 -3.13 15.14
C LEU A 51 13.81 -3.31 16.59
N TYR A 52 14.14 -4.44 17.19
CA TYR A 52 13.78 -4.73 18.58
C TYR A 52 15.03 -4.89 19.43
N PHE A 53 15.35 -3.87 20.23
CA PHE A 53 16.44 -3.87 21.21
C PHE A 53 15.95 -4.50 22.51
N LEU A 54 16.27 -5.79 22.72
CA LEU A 54 15.74 -6.62 23.81
C LEU A 54 16.80 -6.98 24.86
N SER A 55 18.05 -6.53 24.70
CA SER A 55 19.13 -6.77 25.66
C SER A 55 20.04 -5.56 25.80
N ASP A 56 20.58 -5.36 27.00
CA ASP A 56 21.39 -4.18 27.34
C ASP A 56 22.67 -4.10 26.48
N ASN A 57 23.12 -2.89 26.16
CA ASN A 57 24.35 -2.62 25.40
C ASN A 57 24.33 -3.23 23.98
N THR A 58 23.20 -3.14 23.27
CA THR A 58 23.10 -3.62 21.89
C THR A 58 23.12 -2.47 20.88
N HIS A 59 23.76 -2.70 19.72
CA HIS A 59 24.09 -1.62 18.79
C HIS A 59 23.72 -1.98 17.34
N VAL A 60 23.13 -1.04 16.60
CA VAL A 60 22.89 -1.19 15.15
C VAL A 60 23.59 -0.04 14.43
N LYS A 61 24.38 -0.37 13.41
CA LYS A 61 24.99 0.61 12.51
C LYS A 61 24.64 0.29 11.07
N ILE A 62 24.18 1.29 10.31
CA ILE A 62 23.79 1.18 8.91
C ILE A 62 24.53 2.24 8.08
N GLY A 63 25.32 1.80 7.11
CA GLY A 63 26.09 2.63 6.19
C GLY A 63 25.25 3.33 5.14
N ARG A 64 25.83 4.36 4.51
CA ARG A 64 25.13 5.30 3.61
C ARG A 64 24.51 4.63 2.40
N GLY A 65 23.46 5.25 1.85
CA GLY A 65 22.87 4.82 0.58
C GLY A 65 22.24 3.42 0.61
N THR A 66 22.04 2.86 1.79
CA THR A 66 21.45 1.53 1.96
C THR A 66 19.93 1.58 1.80
N LEU A 67 19.39 0.70 0.97
CA LEU A 67 17.98 0.66 0.62
C LEU A 67 17.34 -0.66 1.03
N CYS A 68 16.15 -0.60 1.62
CA CYS A 68 15.29 -1.75 1.87
C CYS A 68 13.92 -1.54 1.22
N ARG A 69 13.60 -2.34 0.21
CA ARG A 69 12.38 -2.19 -0.62
C ARG A 69 11.18 -2.97 -0.08
N SER A 70 11.39 -3.93 0.81
CA SER A 70 10.31 -4.69 1.48
C SER A 70 10.41 -4.52 3.00
N SER A 71 11.08 -5.42 3.72
CA SER A 71 11.12 -5.45 5.18
C SER A 71 12.52 -5.75 5.70
N PHE A 72 13.02 -4.92 6.61
CA PHE A 72 14.22 -5.15 7.38
C PHE A 72 13.82 -5.39 8.82
N TRP A 73 13.81 -6.65 9.25
CA TRP A 73 13.42 -7.02 10.61
C TRP A 73 14.64 -7.53 11.37
N ALA A 74 14.89 -6.99 12.57
CA ALA A 74 16.01 -7.41 13.39
C ALA A 74 15.63 -7.58 14.86
N ASN A 75 16.03 -8.73 15.42
CA ASN A 75 15.96 -9.02 16.84
C ASN A 75 17.35 -8.90 17.47
N LEU A 76 17.50 -7.94 18.37
CA LEU A 76 18.73 -7.70 19.10
C LEU A 76 18.59 -8.27 20.51
N SER A 77 19.05 -9.51 20.67
CA SER A 77 19.06 -10.23 21.93
C SER A 77 20.46 -10.75 22.20
N GLY A 78 20.86 -10.77 23.47
CA GLY A 78 22.23 -11.03 23.88
C GLY A 78 22.96 -9.72 24.19
N ARG A 79 23.36 -9.57 25.44
CA ARG A 79 24.02 -8.36 25.94
C ARG A 79 25.30 -8.07 25.15
N GLY A 80 25.52 -6.82 24.76
CA GLY A 80 26.78 -6.43 24.12
C GLY A 80 26.91 -6.88 22.67
N ARG A 81 25.79 -7.14 21.96
CA ARG A 81 25.79 -7.60 20.56
C ARG A 81 25.42 -6.50 19.58
N SER A 82 25.97 -6.59 18.38
CA SER A 82 25.74 -5.61 17.32
C SER A 82 25.32 -6.21 15.99
N ILE A 83 24.60 -5.40 15.21
CA ILE A 83 24.39 -5.60 13.78
C ILE A 83 25.06 -4.44 13.05
N THR A 84 25.97 -4.75 12.14
CA THR A 84 26.64 -3.76 11.29
C THR A 84 26.32 -4.03 9.83
N VAL A 85 25.82 -3.01 9.14
CA VAL A 85 25.51 -3.02 7.71
C VAL A 85 26.36 -1.97 7.02
N GLY A 86 27.07 -2.36 5.97
CA GLY A 86 27.89 -1.49 5.14
C GLY A 86 27.07 -0.52 4.28
N GLU A 87 27.75 0.12 3.36
CA GLU A 87 27.19 1.15 2.48
C GLU A 87 26.54 0.53 1.24
N HIS A 88 25.59 1.24 0.64
CA HIS A 88 24.99 0.90 -0.66
C HIS A 88 24.43 -0.53 -0.76
N CYS A 89 23.93 -1.06 0.35
CA CYS A 89 23.29 -2.36 0.38
C CYS A 89 21.85 -2.30 -0.18
N LEU A 90 21.37 -3.41 -0.69
CA LEU A 90 19.99 -3.58 -1.15
C LEU A 90 19.34 -4.76 -0.44
N PHE A 91 18.24 -4.49 0.27
CA PHE A 91 17.45 -5.49 0.96
C PHE A 91 16.05 -5.59 0.35
N ALA A 92 15.59 -6.81 0.12
CA ALA A 92 14.18 -7.13 -0.08
C ALA A 92 13.54 -7.39 1.31
N SER A 93 12.94 -8.55 1.56
CA SER A 93 12.57 -8.98 2.93
C SER A 93 13.69 -9.76 3.61
N VAL A 94 14.20 -9.27 4.74
CA VAL A 94 15.27 -9.90 5.52
C VAL A 94 14.95 -9.93 7.01
N LYS A 95 15.33 -11.02 7.68
CA LYS A 95 15.25 -11.19 9.14
C LYS A 95 16.63 -11.44 9.72
N LEU A 96 17.03 -10.65 10.71
CA LEU A 96 18.33 -10.74 11.38
C LEU A 96 18.14 -11.10 12.87
N ARG A 97 18.96 -12.01 13.38
CA ARG A 97 18.87 -12.46 14.79
C ARG A 97 20.25 -12.65 15.41
N THR A 98 20.57 -11.86 16.43
CA THR A 98 21.85 -11.96 17.19
C THR A 98 21.86 -13.07 18.24
N SER A 99 20.71 -13.72 18.50
CA SER A 99 20.57 -14.82 19.46
C SER A 99 19.43 -15.79 19.08
N ASP A 100 19.49 -16.99 19.66
CA ASP A 100 18.42 -17.99 19.61
C ASP A 100 17.34 -17.76 20.69
N ASN A 101 17.51 -16.73 21.53
CA ASN A 101 16.68 -16.36 22.69
C ASN A 101 16.67 -17.35 23.86
N HIS A 102 16.88 -18.65 23.59
CA HIS A 102 16.91 -19.69 24.61
C HIS A 102 18.27 -20.38 24.64
N HIS A 103 18.70 -20.76 25.85
CA HIS A 103 19.97 -21.43 26.03
C HIS A 103 19.88 -22.90 25.61
N ILE A 104 20.87 -23.35 24.84
CA ILE A 104 21.17 -24.75 24.61
C ILE A 104 22.33 -25.08 25.53
N ILE A 105 22.12 -26.04 26.42
CA ILE A 105 23.08 -26.44 27.45
C ILE A 105 23.65 -27.80 27.09
N ASP A 106 24.97 -27.91 27.09
CA ASP A 106 25.64 -29.21 27.00
C ASP A 106 25.35 -30.03 28.25
N ARG A 107 24.94 -31.29 28.08
CA ARG A 107 24.50 -32.12 29.21
C ARG A 107 25.65 -32.57 30.10
N GLU A 108 26.87 -32.63 29.59
CA GLU A 108 28.03 -33.14 30.32
C GLU A 108 28.75 -32.01 31.06
N SER A 109 29.05 -30.90 30.38
CA SER A 109 29.74 -29.76 30.98
C SER A 109 28.79 -28.80 31.72
N GLY A 110 27.49 -28.80 31.39
CA GLY A 110 26.52 -27.81 31.88
C GLY A 110 26.71 -26.42 31.26
N GLU A 111 27.59 -26.27 30.28
CA GLU A 111 27.88 -24.99 29.64
C GLU A 111 26.86 -24.65 28.55
N MET A 112 26.65 -23.35 28.35
CA MET A 112 25.85 -22.85 27.24
C MET A 112 26.63 -22.92 25.93
N ILE A 113 26.10 -23.61 24.92
CA ILE A 113 26.79 -23.85 23.64
C ILE A 113 26.30 -22.97 22.48
N ASN A 114 25.31 -22.12 22.70
CA ASN A 114 24.77 -21.21 21.68
C ASN A 114 24.84 -19.73 22.08
N PRO A 115 26.02 -19.21 22.45
CA PRO A 115 26.15 -17.81 22.82
C PRO A 115 25.66 -16.88 21.70
N ALA A 116 25.11 -15.74 22.10
CA ALA A 116 24.76 -14.67 21.18
C ALA A 116 26.01 -14.13 20.48
N ALA A 117 25.89 -13.72 19.22
CA ALA A 117 27.00 -13.24 18.41
C ALA A 117 26.55 -12.11 17.46
N ASP A 118 27.52 -11.29 17.07
CA ASP A 118 27.29 -10.16 16.17
C ASP A 118 26.91 -10.63 14.76
N ILE A 119 26.31 -9.72 13.99
CA ILE A 119 26.09 -9.90 12.55
C ILE A 119 26.79 -8.77 11.81
N MET A 120 27.59 -9.13 10.81
CA MET A 120 28.28 -8.17 9.93
C MET A 120 27.84 -8.37 8.49
N ILE A 121 27.45 -7.28 7.84
CA ILE A 121 27.12 -7.22 6.42
C ILE A 121 28.01 -6.13 5.82
N GLY A 122 28.85 -6.49 4.86
CA GLY A 122 29.79 -5.60 4.18
C GLY A 122 29.10 -4.63 3.24
N ASP A 123 29.90 -3.89 2.47
CA ASP A 123 29.41 -2.89 1.55
C ASP A 123 28.83 -3.52 0.29
N HIS A 124 27.85 -2.86 -0.30
CA HIS A 124 27.26 -3.25 -1.57
C HIS A 124 26.80 -4.72 -1.56
N VAL A 125 26.07 -5.13 -0.53
CA VAL A 125 25.48 -6.46 -0.43
C VAL A 125 24.02 -6.42 -0.88
N TRP A 126 23.60 -7.38 -1.70
CA TRP A 126 22.19 -7.59 -2.04
C TRP A 126 21.64 -8.82 -1.32
N ILE A 127 20.63 -8.62 -0.47
CA ILE A 127 19.87 -9.71 0.15
C ILE A 127 18.46 -9.75 -0.42
N ALA A 128 18.13 -10.87 -1.08
CA ALA A 128 16.85 -11.09 -1.73
C ALA A 128 15.74 -11.49 -0.75
N GLU A 129 14.55 -11.78 -1.29
CA GLU A 129 13.30 -11.94 -0.52
C GLU A 129 13.35 -13.12 0.46
N ASP A 130 12.81 -12.90 1.66
CA ASP A 130 12.64 -13.89 2.74
C ASP A 130 13.93 -14.57 3.21
N VAL A 131 15.04 -13.83 3.31
CA VAL A 131 16.30 -14.35 3.85
C VAL A 131 16.35 -14.25 5.38
N LEU A 132 16.85 -15.31 6.03
CA LEU A 132 17.14 -15.33 7.46
C LEU A 132 18.66 -15.31 7.71
N VAL A 133 19.14 -14.33 8.45
CA VAL A 133 20.54 -14.18 8.87
C VAL A 133 20.65 -14.41 10.38
N LEU A 134 21.42 -15.43 10.77
CA LEU A 134 21.62 -15.82 12.16
C LEU A 134 22.91 -15.25 12.75
N LYS A 135 22.98 -15.28 14.08
CA LYS A 135 24.11 -14.85 14.89
C LYS A 135 25.45 -15.40 14.39
N GLY A 136 26.49 -14.57 14.39
CA GLY A 136 27.83 -14.94 13.96
C GLY A 136 28.05 -14.91 12.44
N SER A 137 27.05 -14.50 11.66
CA SER A 137 27.18 -14.36 10.21
C SER A 137 28.00 -13.13 9.84
N ASN A 138 28.88 -13.29 8.85
CA ASN A 138 29.66 -12.21 8.24
C ASN A 138 29.53 -12.30 6.72
N ILE A 139 28.92 -11.32 6.08
CA ILE A 139 28.67 -11.32 4.63
C ILE A 139 29.61 -10.31 3.98
N GLY A 140 30.59 -10.79 3.21
CA GLY A 140 31.57 -9.95 2.55
C GLY A 140 30.97 -9.05 1.46
N SER A 141 31.63 -7.91 1.23
CA SER A 141 31.18 -6.87 0.31
C SER A 141 30.95 -7.37 -1.12
N GLY A 142 30.04 -6.74 -1.87
CA GLY A 142 29.71 -7.11 -3.26
C GLY A 142 28.92 -8.41 -3.41
N SER A 143 28.58 -9.09 -2.31
CA SER A 143 27.93 -10.40 -2.35
C SER A 143 26.41 -10.32 -2.54
N VAL A 144 25.84 -11.40 -3.07
CA VAL A 144 24.41 -11.58 -3.26
C VAL A 144 23.92 -12.81 -2.49
N VAL A 145 22.87 -12.64 -1.69
CA VAL A 145 22.17 -13.73 -0.99
C VAL A 145 20.83 -13.97 -1.68
N GLY A 146 20.68 -15.14 -2.30
CA GLY A 146 19.48 -15.55 -3.01
C GLY A 146 18.27 -15.71 -2.09
N ALA A 147 17.07 -15.60 -2.67
CA ALA A 147 15.81 -15.61 -1.92
C ALA A 147 15.64 -16.90 -1.09
N LYS A 148 14.96 -16.78 0.07
CA LYS A 148 14.64 -17.87 0.99
C LYS A 148 15.86 -18.61 1.58
N SER A 149 17.03 -17.98 1.60
CA SER A 149 18.26 -18.59 2.14
C SER A 149 18.39 -18.40 3.65
N LEU A 150 19.13 -19.33 4.30
CA LEU A 150 19.55 -19.23 5.70
C LEU A 150 21.06 -19.02 5.79
N VAL A 151 21.49 -17.87 6.28
CA VAL A 151 22.92 -17.55 6.50
C VAL A 151 23.25 -17.74 7.98
N ASN A 152 24.27 -18.56 8.25
CA ASN A 152 24.75 -18.86 9.60
C ASN A 152 26.28 -19.02 9.66
N ASN A 153 26.99 -18.42 8.70
CA ASN A 153 28.41 -18.59 8.46
C ASN A 153 29.02 -17.32 7.85
N THR A 154 30.34 -17.36 7.61
CA THR A 154 31.04 -16.32 6.87
C THR A 154 30.93 -16.56 5.37
N ILE A 155 30.45 -15.55 4.64
CA ILE A 155 30.41 -15.49 3.18
C ILE A 155 31.56 -14.58 2.71
N PRO A 156 32.48 -15.06 1.86
CA PRO A 156 33.51 -14.22 1.27
C PRO A 156 32.93 -13.12 0.39
N GLU A 157 33.69 -12.07 0.13
CA GLU A 157 33.32 -11.00 -0.81
C GLU A 157 33.03 -11.52 -2.23
N ASN A 158 32.24 -10.74 -2.98
CA ASN A 158 31.92 -10.95 -4.39
C ASN A 158 31.41 -12.37 -4.68
N CYS A 159 30.56 -12.91 -3.79
CA CYS A 159 29.98 -14.25 -3.91
C CYS A 159 28.46 -14.19 -4.07
N LEU A 160 27.92 -15.06 -4.93
CA LEU A 160 26.50 -15.41 -4.95
C LEU A 160 26.31 -16.66 -4.10
N VAL A 161 25.45 -16.57 -3.08
CA VAL A 161 25.10 -17.68 -2.20
C VAL A 161 23.61 -17.94 -2.22
N ALA A 162 23.19 -19.20 -2.05
CA ALA A 162 21.80 -19.53 -1.76
C ALA A 162 21.67 -20.85 -0.99
N GLY A 163 20.48 -21.08 -0.43
CA GLY A 163 20.09 -22.34 0.21
C GLY A 163 20.02 -22.27 1.74
N THR A 164 19.73 -23.43 2.34
CA THR A 164 19.55 -23.59 3.78
C THR A 164 20.32 -24.83 4.26
N PRO A 165 21.54 -24.68 4.82
CA PRO A 165 22.29 -23.42 4.96
C PRO A 165 22.81 -22.89 3.61
N ALA A 166 23.05 -21.59 3.53
CA ALA A 166 23.52 -20.92 2.33
C ALA A 166 24.92 -21.39 1.94
N LYS A 167 25.11 -21.71 0.65
CA LYS A 167 26.39 -22.13 0.07
C LYS A 167 26.75 -21.25 -1.10
N VAL A 168 28.05 -21.06 -1.31
CA VAL A 168 28.58 -20.35 -2.49
C VAL A 168 28.21 -21.12 -3.75
N LEU A 169 27.42 -20.48 -4.60
CA LEU A 169 27.07 -20.95 -5.93
C LEU A 169 28.03 -20.40 -6.99
N ARG A 170 28.45 -19.14 -6.82
CA ARG A 170 29.36 -18.47 -7.73
C ARG A 170 30.27 -17.50 -6.96
N ARG A 171 31.53 -17.43 -7.38
CA ARG A 171 32.51 -16.45 -6.91
C ARG A 171 32.78 -15.43 -8.01
N ASN A 172 33.35 -14.30 -7.62
CA ASN A 172 33.72 -13.22 -8.53
C ASN A 172 32.52 -12.70 -9.33
N ILE A 173 31.45 -12.35 -8.61
CA ILE A 173 30.26 -11.70 -9.17
C ILE A 173 30.24 -10.21 -8.79
N ASP A 174 29.47 -9.44 -9.56
CA ASP A 174 29.09 -8.05 -9.28
C ASP A 174 27.57 -7.96 -9.50
N TRP A 175 26.89 -7.01 -8.85
CA TRP A 175 25.46 -6.79 -9.03
C TRP A 175 25.15 -5.30 -9.17
N ARG A 176 24.13 -4.96 -9.96
CA ARG A 176 23.76 -3.56 -10.25
C ARG A 176 22.26 -3.42 -10.34
N TYR A 177 21.75 -2.21 -10.11
CA TYR A 177 20.37 -1.88 -10.40
C TYR A 177 20.09 -2.01 -11.90
N SER A 178 18.95 -2.60 -12.26
CA SER A 178 18.48 -2.62 -13.66
C SER A 178 18.16 -1.20 -14.13
N ALA A 179 18.57 -0.85 -15.36
CA ALA A 179 18.33 0.45 -15.98
C ALA A 179 16.83 0.83 -16.06
N ALA A 180 15.91 -0.14 -15.98
CA ALA A 180 14.47 0.08 -15.96
C ALA A 180 13.91 0.53 -14.58
N ASN A 181 14.73 0.50 -13.52
CA ASN A 181 14.34 0.83 -12.15
C ASN A 181 15.05 2.08 -11.59
N ILE A 182 15.66 2.90 -12.46
CA ILE A 182 16.19 4.22 -12.08
C ILE A 182 15.00 5.18 -11.98
N ASN A 183 14.58 5.50 -10.74
CA ASN A 183 13.70 6.65 -10.51
C ASN A 183 14.44 7.93 -10.94
N PRO A 184 13.79 8.92 -11.58
CA PRO A 184 14.41 10.19 -11.91
C PRO A 184 14.49 11.09 -10.66
N VAL A 185 15.29 10.68 -9.69
CA VAL A 185 15.98 11.56 -8.75
C VAL A 185 17.36 10.94 -8.58
N GLU A 186 18.39 11.74 -8.85
CA GLU A 186 19.82 11.39 -8.92
C GLU A 186 20.29 11.00 -10.33
N GLN A 187 20.96 11.96 -10.97
CA GLN A 187 21.87 11.68 -12.07
C GLN A 187 22.90 10.62 -11.63
N PRO A 188 23.39 9.76 -12.53
CA PRO A 188 24.52 8.91 -12.22
C PRO A 188 25.72 9.82 -11.94
N PHE A 189 26.14 9.92 -10.67
CA PHE A 189 27.34 10.68 -10.35
C PHE A 189 28.55 9.99 -10.98
N PRO A 190 29.47 10.78 -11.58
CA PRO A 190 30.62 10.25 -12.28
C PRO A 190 31.54 9.54 -11.29
N ILE A 191 32.02 8.36 -11.70
CA ILE A 191 33.17 7.71 -11.07
C ILE A 191 34.35 8.67 -11.25
N ALA A 192 34.75 9.35 -10.18
CA ALA A 192 36.02 10.09 -10.15
C ALA A 192 37.13 9.18 -9.59
N PRO A 193 38.37 9.31 -10.10
CA PRO A 193 39.41 8.31 -9.96
C PRO A 193 40.09 8.36 -8.58
N GLU A 194 40.76 7.25 -8.25
CA GLU A 194 41.67 7.12 -7.10
C GLU A 194 42.54 8.37 -6.91
N THR A 195 42.47 8.98 -5.71
CA THR A 195 43.61 9.34 -4.83
C THR A 195 43.21 10.36 -3.76
N ALA A 196 43.92 10.25 -2.62
CA ALA A 196 44.23 11.29 -1.63
C ALA A 196 43.35 11.44 -0.37
N ALA A 197 43.92 10.88 0.71
CA ALA A 197 44.11 11.45 2.06
C ALA A 197 42.90 11.82 2.94
N ALA A 198 42.85 11.15 4.11
CA ALA A 198 41.97 11.42 5.23
C ALA A 198 42.27 12.75 5.94
N PRO A 199 41.26 13.48 6.44
CA PRO A 199 41.47 14.53 7.43
C PRO A 199 41.25 14.02 8.86
N GLN A 200 42.30 14.16 9.66
CA GLN A 200 42.24 14.23 11.11
C GLN A 200 41.50 15.52 11.51
N HIS A 201 40.67 15.47 12.56
CA HIS A 201 40.67 16.36 13.72
C HIS A 201 39.34 16.28 14.51
N LEU A 202 39.41 15.64 15.69
CA LEU A 202 38.48 15.86 16.80
C LEU A 202 38.80 17.21 17.47
N GLN A 203 37.81 18.10 17.62
CA GLN A 203 37.85 19.12 18.66
C GLN A 203 36.46 19.36 19.32
N LYS A 204 36.42 18.97 20.60
CA LYS A 204 35.73 19.57 21.76
C LYS A 204 34.30 20.14 21.59
N ALA A 205 33.33 19.36 22.07
CA ALA A 205 32.00 19.84 22.44
C ALA A 205 32.05 20.78 23.66
N GLN A 206 31.52 21.99 23.52
CA GLN A 206 31.21 22.89 24.62
C GLN A 206 29.78 22.60 25.13
N LYS A 207 29.63 22.51 26.45
CA LYS A 207 28.35 22.33 27.14
C LYS A 207 27.49 23.59 27.01
N MET A 208 26.30 23.48 26.41
CA MET A 208 25.24 24.50 26.54
C MET A 208 24.23 24.08 27.60
N GLN A 209 23.93 24.99 28.53
CA GLN A 209 22.88 24.87 29.54
C GLN A 209 21.48 25.03 28.91
N PRO A 210 20.42 24.49 29.53
CA PRO A 210 19.08 24.51 28.95
C PRO A 210 18.41 25.86 29.16
N SER A 211 18.04 26.52 28.06
CA SER A 211 17.12 27.65 28.05
C SER A 211 15.67 27.15 28.15
N SER A 212 14.98 27.59 29.20
CA SER A 212 13.55 27.39 29.41
C SER A 212 12.75 28.38 28.55
N ALA A 213 12.21 27.90 27.43
CA ALA A 213 11.13 28.56 26.71
C ALA A 213 10.07 27.50 26.35
N PRO A 214 8.76 27.81 26.42
CA PRO A 214 7.72 26.82 26.17
C PRO A 214 7.73 26.43 24.68
N ARG A 215 7.98 25.15 24.40
CA ARG A 215 7.90 24.59 23.03
C ARG A 215 6.46 24.67 22.54
N LYS A 216 6.20 25.49 21.53
CA LYS A 216 4.98 25.40 20.71
C LYS A 216 4.99 24.04 20.02
N GLU A 217 4.01 23.20 20.31
CA GLU A 217 3.77 21.93 19.58
C GLU A 217 3.56 22.24 18.09
N THR A 218 4.52 21.84 17.25
CA THR A 218 4.38 21.86 15.80
C THR A 218 3.52 20.67 15.38
N LYS A 219 2.25 20.92 15.04
CA LYS A 219 1.27 19.89 14.67
C LYS A 219 1.54 19.32 13.27
N THR A 220 2.29 18.23 13.11
CA THR A 220 2.49 17.64 11.78
C THR A 220 1.20 17.01 11.22
N ILE A 221 0.99 17.09 9.90
CA ILE A 221 -0.13 16.40 9.23
C ILE A 221 -0.07 14.88 9.49
N PRO A 222 -1.18 14.18 9.73
CA PRO A 222 -1.17 12.74 9.95
C PRO A 222 -0.56 11.97 8.78
N PHE A 223 0.19 10.89 9.08
CA PHE A 223 0.94 10.13 8.07
C PHE A 223 0.07 9.64 6.91
N SER A 224 -1.08 9.06 7.22
CA SER A 224 -1.98 8.50 6.21
C SER A 224 -2.61 9.57 5.32
N VAL A 225 -2.91 10.74 5.87
CA VAL A 225 -3.34 11.93 5.09
C VAL A 225 -2.18 12.41 4.22
N GLY A 226 -0.95 12.40 4.72
CA GLY A 226 0.24 12.72 3.93
C GLY A 226 0.46 11.79 2.74
N VAL A 227 0.33 10.47 2.93
CA VAL A 227 0.42 9.47 1.83
C VAL A 227 -0.72 9.66 0.83
N TYR A 228 -1.94 9.84 1.32
CA TYR A 228 -3.11 10.14 0.49
C TYR A 228 -2.86 11.40 -0.34
N TRP A 229 -2.39 12.48 0.28
CA TRP A 229 -2.06 13.74 -0.40
C TRP A 229 -0.99 13.57 -1.48
N GLN A 230 0.11 12.87 -1.19
CA GLN A 230 1.20 12.64 -2.15
C GLN A 230 0.76 11.90 -3.41
N LYS A 231 -0.24 11.02 -3.28
CA LYS A 231 -0.84 10.30 -4.40
C LYS A 231 -1.86 11.20 -5.11
N LEU A 232 -2.81 11.76 -4.37
CA LEU A 232 -3.91 12.55 -4.91
C LEU A 232 -3.42 13.76 -5.72
N ARG A 233 -2.42 14.50 -5.23
CA ARG A 233 -1.89 15.71 -5.88
C ARG A 233 -1.44 15.50 -7.33
N ARG A 234 -1.11 14.26 -7.72
CA ARG A 234 -0.72 13.91 -9.09
C ARG A 234 -1.89 13.98 -10.08
N HIS A 235 -3.11 14.02 -9.57
CA HIS A 235 -4.36 14.02 -10.35
C HIS A 235 -5.08 15.37 -10.30
N LEU A 236 -4.69 16.27 -9.41
CA LEU A 236 -5.34 17.57 -9.23
C LEU A 236 -4.84 18.62 -10.22
N ALA A 237 -5.67 19.62 -10.47
CA ALA A 237 -5.29 20.84 -11.16
C ALA A 237 -4.32 21.68 -10.29
N PRO A 238 -3.42 22.49 -10.89
CA PRO A 238 -2.36 23.20 -10.17
C PRO A 238 -2.84 24.02 -8.97
N GLU A 239 -4.00 24.68 -9.08
CA GLU A 239 -4.56 25.51 -8.02
C GLU A 239 -4.92 24.74 -6.74
N LEU A 240 -5.38 23.49 -6.89
CA LEU A 240 -5.64 22.62 -5.73
C LEU A 240 -4.37 21.99 -5.20
N VAL A 241 -3.37 21.72 -6.07
CA VAL A 241 -2.04 21.26 -5.63
C VAL A 241 -1.39 22.30 -4.72
N GLU A 242 -1.33 23.56 -5.16
CA GLU A 242 -0.78 24.66 -4.37
C GLU A 242 -1.49 24.75 -3.00
N ARG A 243 -2.81 24.81 -3.02
CA ARG A 243 -3.60 24.88 -1.79
C ARG A 243 -3.36 23.69 -0.85
N GLY A 244 -3.35 22.47 -1.37
CA GLY A 244 -3.14 21.29 -0.53
C GLY A 244 -1.71 21.19 -0.01
N ASP A 245 -0.72 21.68 -0.76
CA ASP A 245 0.65 21.84 -0.28
C ASP A 245 0.72 22.88 0.85
N HIS A 246 0.00 23.99 0.73
CA HIS A 246 -0.14 24.96 1.81
C HIS A 246 -0.80 24.34 3.04
N LEU A 247 -1.88 23.57 2.89
CA LEU A 247 -2.53 22.87 4.02
C LEU A 247 -1.58 21.87 4.68
N ALA A 248 -0.89 21.05 3.88
CA ALA A 248 0.06 20.06 4.38
C ALA A 248 1.29 20.71 5.06
N ALA A 249 1.80 21.82 4.53
CA ALA A 249 2.93 22.56 5.08
C ALA A 249 2.55 23.40 6.31
N ALA A 250 1.33 23.95 6.34
CA ALA A 250 0.79 24.70 7.48
C ALA A 250 0.39 23.82 8.67
N HIS A 251 0.89 22.58 8.73
CA HIS A 251 0.71 21.74 9.90
C HIS A 251 -0.79 21.49 10.20
N TRP A 252 -1.55 21.17 9.12
CA TRP A 252 -2.99 20.92 9.18
C TRP A 252 -3.36 20.11 10.42
N PRO A 253 -4.27 20.62 11.28
CA PRO A 253 -4.35 20.22 12.68
C PRO A 253 -4.66 18.72 12.82
N HIS A 254 -3.95 18.09 13.74
CA HIS A 254 -4.24 16.73 14.18
C HIS A 254 -5.61 16.68 14.87
N GLU A 255 -6.44 15.73 14.47
CA GLU A 255 -7.60 15.29 15.26
C GLU A 255 -7.62 13.78 15.38
N ASP A 256 -7.96 13.30 16.58
CA ASP A 256 -8.09 11.90 16.89
C ASP A 256 -9.25 11.27 16.11
N GLY A 257 -8.99 10.16 15.43
CA GLY A 257 -10.03 9.43 14.72
C GLY A 257 -9.48 8.40 13.72
N PRO A 258 -10.33 7.50 13.21
CA PRO A 258 -10.01 6.58 12.14
C PRO A 258 -9.48 7.29 10.90
N ASP A 259 -8.57 6.61 10.21
CA ASP A 259 -7.87 7.05 9.00
C ASP A 259 -8.77 7.78 7.97
N VAL A 260 -9.92 7.19 7.62
CA VAL A 260 -10.84 7.79 6.64
C VAL A 260 -11.42 9.14 7.08
N ARG A 261 -11.70 9.32 8.38
CA ARG A 261 -12.26 10.58 8.90
C ARG A 261 -11.26 11.73 8.77
N GLN A 262 -9.98 11.44 8.99
CA GLN A 262 -8.92 12.43 8.84
C GLN A 262 -8.78 12.88 7.37
N LYS A 263 -8.82 11.93 6.42
CA LYS A 263 -8.78 12.25 4.97
C LYS A 263 -9.99 13.06 4.51
N VAL A 264 -11.20 12.68 4.94
CA VAL A 264 -12.43 13.43 4.58
C VAL A 264 -12.36 14.87 5.07
N ARG A 265 -11.83 15.09 6.27
CA ARG A 265 -11.67 16.44 6.80
C ARG A 265 -10.60 17.22 6.06
N PHE A 266 -9.46 16.60 5.73
CA PHE A 266 -8.45 17.22 4.87
C PHE A 266 -9.06 17.62 3.52
N MET A 267 -9.86 16.75 2.91
CA MET A 267 -10.59 17.06 1.68
C MET A 267 -11.59 18.20 1.84
N LYS A 268 -12.30 18.27 2.97
CA LYS A 268 -13.22 19.39 3.29
C LYS A 268 -12.48 20.72 3.25
N ASP A 269 -11.30 20.76 3.87
CA ASP A 269 -10.49 21.96 3.96
C ASP A 269 -9.76 22.26 2.64
N LEU A 270 -9.37 21.24 1.87
CA LEU A 270 -8.84 21.40 0.51
C LEU A 270 -9.87 22.03 -0.43
N LEU A 271 -11.14 21.65 -0.30
CA LEU A 271 -12.20 22.08 -1.19
C LEU A 271 -12.92 23.36 -0.73
N SER A 272 -12.62 23.93 0.45
CA SER A 272 -13.43 24.98 1.09
C SER A 272 -14.92 24.62 1.20
N GLY A 273 -15.24 23.34 1.42
CA GLY A 273 -16.64 22.89 1.45
C GLY A 273 -17.40 22.98 0.11
N LYS A 274 -16.70 23.17 -1.01
CA LYS A 274 -17.30 23.05 -2.34
C LYS A 274 -17.63 21.59 -2.66
N SER A 275 -18.69 21.36 -3.43
CA SER A 275 -19.10 20.05 -3.95
C SER A 275 -18.47 19.72 -5.31
N GLU A 276 -17.32 20.31 -5.60
CA GLU A 276 -16.53 20.04 -6.80
C GLU A 276 -15.03 20.01 -6.48
N ILE A 277 -14.30 19.19 -7.23
CA ILE A 277 -12.84 19.06 -7.17
C ILE A 277 -12.25 19.32 -8.56
N ALA A 278 -11.19 20.14 -8.64
CA ALA A 278 -10.48 20.40 -9.88
C ALA A 278 -9.46 19.28 -10.14
N LEU A 279 -9.78 18.38 -11.06
CA LEU A 279 -8.89 17.33 -11.55
C LEU A 279 -8.16 17.81 -12.80
N LYS A 280 -7.09 17.11 -13.19
CA LYS A 280 -6.46 17.33 -14.49
C LYS A 280 -7.48 17.09 -15.60
N GLY A 281 -7.74 18.12 -16.40
CA GLY A 281 -8.68 18.08 -17.52
C GLY A 281 -10.07 18.66 -17.23
N GLY A 282 -10.42 18.97 -15.98
CA GLY A 282 -11.71 19.61 -15.68
C GLY A 282 -12.12 19.59 -14.22
N ARG A 283 -13.27 20.21 -13.92
CA ARG A 283 -13.89 20.20 -12.58
C ARG A 283 -14.87 19.04 -12.49
N PHE A 284 -14.69 18.21 -11.47
CA PHE A 284 -15.47 17.02 -11.19
C PHE A 284 -16.39 17.29 -9.99
N ARG A 285 -17.69 17.12 -10.15
CA ARG A 285 -18.73 17.29 -9.14
C ARG A 285 -18.96 15.99 -8.36
N PHE A 286 -19.38 16.10 -7.11
CA PHE A 286 -19.74 14.97 -6.26
C PHE A 286 -20.92 15.31 -5.35
N GLY A 287 -21.62 14.28 -4.86
CA GLY A 287 -22.76 14.42 -3.97
C GLY A 287 -22.35 14.47 -2.50
N GLN A 288 -21.62 13.44 -2.04
CA GLN A 288 -21.12 13.32 -0.68
C GLN A 288 -19.59 13.36 -0.64
N LEU A 289 -19.04 14.13 0.31
CA LEU A 289 -17.59 14.28 0.44
C LEU A 289 -16.90 12.99 0.92
N TYR A 290 -17.59 12.21 1.75
CA TYR A 290 -17.10 10.91 2.21
C TYR A 290 -16.88 9.98 1.01
N ASP A 291 -17.92 9.77 0.21
CA ASP A 291 -17.91 8.91 -0.98
C ASP A 291 -16.85 9.37 -2.00
N LEU A 292 -16.72 10.68 -2.23
CA LEU A 292 -15.64 11.20 -3.09
C LEU A 292 -14.27 10.84 -2.53
N THR A 293 -14.04 11.03 -1.23
CA THR A 293 -12.73 10.77 -0.62
C THR A 293 -12.33 9.31 -0.74
N VAL A 294 -13.29 8.38 -0.53
CA VAL A 294 -13.07 6.94 -0.70
C VAL A 294 -12.76 6.62 -2.16
N GLN A 295 -13.59 7.09 -3.11
CA GLN A 295 -13.36 6.86 -4.54
C GLN A 295 -12.01 7.42 -5.02
N LEU A 296 -11.62 8.63 -4.59
CA LEU A 296 -10.32 9.20 -4.96
C LEU A 296 -9.16 8.37 -4.40
N GLU A 297 -9.29 7.87 -3.18
CA GLU A 297 -8.27 7.02 -2.57
C GLU A 297 -8.13 5.68 -3.32
N GLU A 298 -9.23 4.97 -3.51
CA GLU A 298 -9.22 3.62 -4.08
C GLU A 298 -8.90 3.67 -5.58
N ILE A 299 -9.59 4.53 -6.32
CA ILE A 299 -9.56 4.52 -7.77
C ILE A 299 -8.35 5.28 -8.30
N LEU A 300 -8.07 6.50 -7.81
CA LEU A 300 -6.97 7.30 -8.35
C LEU A 300 -5.66 7.09 -7.60
N CYS A 301 -5.69 7.10 -6.26
CA CYS A 301 -4.47 7.02 -5.46
C CYS A 301 -3.91 5.59 -5.40
N ASN A 302 -4.78 4.59 -5.28
CA ASN A 302 -4.40 3.19 -5.22
C ASN A 302 -4.51 2.48 -6.56
N VAL A 303 -4.99 3.17 -7.61
CA VAL A 303 -5.10 2.66 -8.99
C VAL A 303 -5.79 1.29 -9.06
N GLN A 304 -6.85 1.11 -8.27
CA GLN A 304 -7.53 -0.17 -8.05
C GLN A 304 -8.00 -0.84 -9.35
N TYR A 305 -8.43 -0.05 -10.34
CA TYR A 305 -8.96 -0.56 -11.62
C TYR A 305 -7.95 -0.52 -12.77
N ASN A 306 -6.65 -0.37 -12.47
CA ASN A 306 -5.66 -0.32 -13.53
C ASN A 306 -5.49 -1.70 -14.20
N PHE A 307 -5.45 -1.70 -15.54
CA PHE A 307 -5.22 -2.90 -16.34
C PHE A 307 -4.42 -2.56 -17.60
N GLU A 308 -3.90 -3.58 -18.27
CA GLU A 308 -3.20 -3.48 -19.55
C GLU A 308 -3.99 -4.23 -20.63
N THR A 309 -3.93 -3.74 -21.86
CA THR A 309 -4.55 -4.37 -23.03
C THR A 309 -3.76 -4.01 -24.28
N ASP A 310 -3.68 -4.97 -25.21
CA ASP A 310 -3.12 -4.77 -26.56
C ASP A 310 -4.16 -4.20 -27.54
N SER A 311 -5.42 -4.08 -27.12
CA SER A 311 -6.49 -3.50 -27.94
C SER A 311 -6.24 -2.01 -28.16
N LYS A 312 -6.26 -1.59 -29.43
CA LYS A 312 -6.11 -0.18 -29.82
C LYS A 312 -7.31 0.69 -29.42
N ALA A 313 -8.48 0.08 -29.24
CA ALA A 313 -9.73 0.74 -28.84
C ALA A 313 -10.48 -0.21 -27.89
N PRO A 314 -10.04 -0.31 -26.62
CA PRO A 314 -10.57 -1.30 -25.72
C PRO A 314 -12.03 -1.02 -25.36
N PHE A 315 -12.81 -2.08 -25.17
CA PHE A 315 -14.18 -1.96 -24.69
C PHE A 315 -14.22 -2.24 -23.18
N ILE A 316 -14.67 -1.24 -22.42
CA ILE A 316 -14.66 -1.25 -20.96
C ILE A 316 -16.09 -1.14 -20.44
N ILE A 317 -16.45 -1.99 -19.49
CA ILE A 317 -17.71 -1.91 -18.75
C ILE A 317 -17.42 -1.49 -17.32
N ASP A 318 -18.04 -0.40 -16.89
CA ASP A 318 -18.03 0.14 -15.53
C ASP A 318 -19.39 -0.08 -14.88
N ALA A 319 -19.60 -1.25 -14.26
CA ALA A 319 -20.83 -1.51 -13.50
C ALA A 319 -20.69 -0.90 -12.09
N GLY A 320 -21.55 0.08 -11.79
CA GLY A 320 -21.50 0.90 -10.57
C GLY A 320 -20.66 2.17 -10.75
N GLY A 321 -21.06 3.04 -11.67
CA GLY A 321 -20.31 4.23 -12.06
C GLY A 321 -20.22 5.31 -10.97
N CYS A 322 -21.18 5.34 -10.02
CA CYS A 322 -21.29 6.34 -8.96
C CYS A 322 -21.16 7.77 -9.51
N TYR A 323 -20.13 8.51 -9.12
CA TYR A 323 -19.89 9.88 -9.62
C TYR A 323 -19.08 9.92 -10.92
N GLY A 324 -18.49 8.79 -11.35
CA GLY A 324 -17.69 8.67 -12.58
C GLY A 324 -16.19 8.68 -12.39
N VAL A 325 -15.67 8.46 -11.18
CA VAL A 325 -14.23 8.52 -10.92
C VAL A 325 -13.49 7.39 -11.66
N ALA A 326 -14.09 6.20 -11.73
CA ALA A 326 -13.58 5.07 -12.51
C ALA A 326 -13.60 5.37 -14.02
N SER A 327 -14.73 5.82 -14.54
CA SER A 327 -14.86 6.30 -15.92
C SER A 327 -13.84 7.39 -16.29
N TYR A 328 -13.58 8.35 -15.38
CA TYR A 328 -12.52 9.34 -15.53
C TYR A 328 -11.13 8.70 -15.63
N LEU A 329 -10.81 7.73 -14.76
CA LEU A 329 -9.54 7.01 -14.82
C LEU A 329 -9.38 6.27 -16.15
N PHE A 330 -10.40 5.53 -16.58
CA PHE A 330 -10.37 4.76 -17.83
C PHE A 330 -10.19 5.67 -19.05
N ASN A 331 -10.99 6.74 -19.16
CA ASN A 331 -10.90 7.69 -20.28
C ASN A 331 -9.52 8.34 -20.37
N ARG A 332 -8.89 8.65 -19.23
CA ARG A 332 -7.53 9.25 -19.20
C ARG A 332 -6.43 8.26 -19.55
N ARG A 333 -6.55 6.98 -19.16
CA ARG A 333 -5.53 5.94 -19.42
C ARG A 333 -5.67 5.30 -20.78
N HIS A 334 -6.90 5.21 -21.29
CA HIS A 334 -7.23 4.62 -22.58
C HIS A 334 -8.11 5.60 -23.38
N PRO A 335 -7.52 6.66 -23.97
CA PRO A 335 -8.29 7.73 -24.62
C PRO A 335 -9.10 7.30 -25.85
N THR A 336 -8.81 6.12 -26.39
CA THR A 336 -9.50 5.48 -27.51
C THR A 336 -10.49 4.40 -27.08
N ALA A 337 -10.62 4.16 -25.77
CA ALA A 337 -11.53 3.15 -25.24
C ALA A 337 -12.98 3.56 -25.43
N GLU A 338 -13.85 2.61 -25.77
CA GLU A 338 -15.29 2.78 -25.59
C GLU A 338 -15.65 2.31 -24.18
N ILE A 339 -16.22 3.22 -23.37
CA ILE A 339 -16.50 2.98 -21.95
C ILE A 339 -18.01 3.05 -21.75
N LEU A 340 -18.60 1.95 -21.30
CA LEU A 340 -20.02 1.88 -20.95
C LEU A 340 -20.14 1.86 -19.43
N THR A 341 -20.64 2.94 -18.84
CA THR A 341 -20.80 3.06 -17.38
C THR A 341 -22.26 2.96 -16.98
N PHE A 342 -22.54 2.20 -15.92
CA PHE A 342 -23.89 1.96 -15.42
C PHE A 342 -24.08 2.57 -14.05
N GLU A 343 -25.09 3.44 -13.90
CA GLU A 343 -25.44 4.05 -12.61
C GLU A 343 -26.97 4.13 -12.45
N PRO A 344 -27.57 3.27 -11.60
CA PRO A 344 -29.02 3.27 -11.40
C PRO A 344 -29.55 4.40 -10.51
N ASN A 345 -28.76 4.94 -9.59
CA ASN A 345 -29.24 6.00 -8.68
C ASN A 345 -29.40 7.31 -9.47
N PRO A 346 -30.63 7.85 -9.63
CA PRO A 346 -30.85 9.02 -10.49
C PRO A 346 -30.02 10.25 -10.06
N ALA A 347 -29.77 10.43 -8.76
CA ALA A 347 -28.96 11.53 -8.26
C ALA A 347 -27.48 11.39 -8.64
N ASN A 348 -26.94 10.16 -8.54
CA ASN A 348 -25.57 9.88 -8.96
C ASN A 348 -25.43 9.96 -10.48
N ALA A 349 -26.38 9.40 -11.23
CA ALA A 349 -26.41 9.47 -12.69
C ALA A 349 -26.45 10.92 -13.19
N ALA A 350 -27.20 11.81 -12.52
CA ALA A 350 -27.20 13.24 -12.82
C ALA A 350 -25.80 13.88 -12.66
N ILE A 351 -25.10 13.58 -11.56
CA ILE A 351 -23.73 14.05 -11.31
C ILE A 351 -22.75 13.46 -12.33
N LEU A 352 -22.85 12.17 -12.60
CA LEU A 352 -22.01 11.45 -13.56
C LEU A 352 -22.14 12.03 -14.97
N ARG A 353 -23.37 12.28 -15.43
CA ARG A 353 -23.62 12.95 -16.72
C ARG A 353 -22.99 14.34 -16.78
N GLU A 354 -23.19 15.14 -15.74
CA GLU A 354 -22.59 16.46 -15.65
C GLU A 354 -21.05 16.38 -15.71
N ASN A 355 -20.45 15.38 -15.05
CA ASN A 355 -19.01 15.15 -15.08
C ASN A 355 -18.51 14.71 -16.46
N ILE A 356 -19.24 13.84 -17.16
CA ILE A 356 -18.93 13.43 -18.54
C ILE A 356 -18.85 14.66 -19.44
N ASP A 357 -19.86 15.54 -19.38
CA ASP A 357 -19.95 16.75 -20.20
C ASP A 357 -18.86 17.77 -19.82
N ARG A 358 -18.71 18.09 -18.52
CA ARG A 358 -17.79 19.14 -18.04
C ARG A 358 -16.32 18.81 -18.24
N ILE A 359 -15.95 17.53 -18.19
CA ILE A 359 -14.57 17.06 -18.34
C ILE A 359 -14.26 16.70 -19.79
N GLY A 360 -15.28 16.50 -20.62
CA GLY A 360 -15.13 16.08 -22.01
C GLY A 360 -14.75 14.61 -22.13
N MET A 361 -15.39 13.74 -21.35
CA MET A 361 -15.18 12.29 -21.40
C MET A 361 -15.92 11.68 -22.58
N ASN A 362 -15.56 12.10 -23.81
CA ASN A 362 -16.29 11.83 -25.05
C ASN A 362 -16.43 10.34 -25.41
N THR A 363 -15.67 9.47 -24.77
CA THR A 363 -15.71 8.03 -25.01
C THR A 363 -16.50 7.25 -23.95
N VAL A 364 -17.06 7.96 -22.97
CA VAL A 364 -17.89 7.40 -21.89
C VAL A 364 -19.36 7.56 -22.25
N THR A 365 -20.09 6.45 -22.28
CA THR A 365 -21.55 6.41 -22.44
C THR A 365 -22.17 6.01 -21.11
N LEU A 366 -23.05 6.86 -20.57
CA LEU A 366 -23.82 6.58 -19.36
C LEU A 366 -25.08 5.78 -19.70
N CYS A 367 -25.27 4.65 -19.01
CA CYS A 367 -26.51 3.91 -18.91
C CYS A 367 -27.12 4.09 -17.51
N GLU A 368 -28.29 4.72 -17.45
CA GLU A 368 -29.05 4.91 -16.21
C GLU A 368 -29.83 3.65 -15.84
N ALA A 369 -29.10 2.59 -15.55
CA ALA A 369 -29.66 1.29 -15.25
C ALA A 369 -28.78 0.52 -14.25
N ALA A 370 -29.42 -0.33 -13.46
CA ALA A 370 -28.75 -1.30 -12.64
C ALA A 370 -28.24 -2.45 -13.51
N VAL A 371 -27.05 -2.96 -13.22
CA VAL A 371 -26.56 -4.18 -13.88
C VAL A 371 -27.08 -5.38 -13.10
N GLY A 372 -27.60 -6.37 -13.81
CA GLY A 372 -28.11 -7.60 -13.24
C GLY A 372 -28.18 -8.74 -14.23
N ILE A 373 -29.18 -9.61 -14.06
CA ILE A 373 -29.30 -10.90 -14.78
C ILE A 373 -30.49 -10.95 -15.75
N GLN A 374 -31.27 -9.88 -15.84
CA GLN A 374 -32.45 -9.76 -16.70
C GLN A 374 -32.69 -8.31 -17.11
N GLU A 375 -33.44 -8.10 -18.19
CA GLU A 375 -33.97 -6.79 -18.59
C GLU A 375 -35.32 -6.60 -17.90
N ASP A 376 -35.43 -5.63 -17.00
CA ASP A 376 -36.63 -5.42 -16.18
C ASP A 376 -36.67 -4.01 -15.57
N VAL A 377 -37.79 -3.65 -14.95
CA VAL A 377 -37.89 -2.48 -14.07
C VAL A 377 -37.95 -2.96 -12.63
N VAL A 378 -36.90 -2.69 -11.87
CA VAL A 378 -36.71 -3.25 -10.53
C VAL A 378 -36.69 -2.18 -9.46
N GLU A 379 -37.03 -2.60 -8.24
CA GLU A 379 -36.86 -1.77 -7.06
C GLU A 379 -35.37 -1.63 -6.73
N PHE A 380 -34.94 -0.39 -6.47
CA PHE A 380 -33.57 -0.05 -6.10
C PHE A 380 -33.57 0.83 -4.84
N TYR A 381 -32.70 0.49 -3.90
CA TYR A 381 -32.60 1.14 -2.60
C TYR A 381 -31.49 2.20 -2.64
N ALA A 382 -31.89 3.45 -2.89
CA ALA A 382 -31.00 4.60 -2.98
C ALA A 382 -30.78 5.23 -1.60
N ALA A 383 -29.53 5.33 -1.15
CA ALA A 383 -29.20 5.98 0.13
C ALA A 383 -28.71 7.42 -0.10
N SER A 384 -29.40 8.43 0.44
CA SER A 384 -29.03 9.85 0.25
C SER A 384 -27.74 10.22 1.00
N SER A 385 -27.54 9.60 2.17
CA SER A 385 -26.42 9.86 3.09
C SER A 385 -25.14 9.09 2.76
N MET A 386 -25.25 7.98 2.03
CA MET A 386 -24.13 7.18 1.54
C MET A 386 -24.45 6.62 0.13
N PRO A 387 -24.56 7.49 -0.89
CA PRO A 387 -24.96 7.10 -2.24
C PRO A 387 -24.16 5.96 -2.84
N MET A 388 -22.86 5.84 -2.53
CA MET A 388 -22.03 4.74 -3.04
C MET A 388 -22.54 3.36 -2.61
N GLY A 389 -23.16 3.22 -1.42
CA GLY A 389 -23.69 1.95 -0.92
C GLY A 389 -25.09 1.57 -1.45
N SER A 390 -25.65 2.35 -2.37
CA SER A 390 -26.99 2.10 -2.95
C SER A 390 -27.00 0.81 -3.75
N SER A 391 -28.09 0.04 -3.70
CA SER A 391 -28.10 -1.34 -4.22
C SER A 391 -29.49 -1.83 -4.63
N LEU A 392 -29.53 -2.90 -5.44
CA LEU A 392 -30.73 -3.72 -5.68
C LEU A 392 -31.16 -4.54 -4.45
N LEU A 393 -30.32 -4.60 -3.41
CA LEU A 393 -30.60 -5.31 -2.17
C LEU A 393 -30.67 -4.31 -1.01
N PRO A 394 -31.59 -4.50 -0.04
CA PRO A 394 -31.71 -3.63 1.13
C PRO A 394 -30.62 -3.96 2.17
N ARG A 395 -29.35 -3.70 1.83
CA ARG A 395 -28.19 -4.05 2.67
C ARG A 395 -27.87 -3.02 3.75
N LEU A 396 -28.19 -1.75 3.50
CA LEU A 396 -27.93 -0.66 4.43
C LEU A 396 -29.00 -0.64 5.52
N ASP A 397 -28.58 -0.29 6.75
CA ASP A 397 -29.50 -0.20 7.89
C ASP A 397 -30.31 1.11 7.79
N PRO A 398 -31.65 1.04 7.64
CA PRO A 398 -32.48 2.23 7.51
C PRO A 398 -32.50 3.09 8.79
N GLN A 399 -32.06 2.57 9.94
CA GLN A 399 -31.94 3.39 11.17
C GLN A 399 -30.73 4.32 11.12
N ASN A 400 -29.72 4.00 10.32
CA ASN A 400 -28.49 4.79 10.17
C ASN A 400 -28.46 5.61 8.88
N HIS A 401 -29.24 5.21 7.88
CA HIS A 401 -29.27 5.82 6.57
C HIS A 401 -30.70 6.09 6.12
N GLU A 402 -30.93 7.28 5.58
CA GLU A 402 -32.15 7.56 4.83
C GLU A 402 -32.08 6.83 3.48
N ILE A 403 -32.95 5.82 3.32
CA ILE A 403 -33.02 4.97 2.13
C ILE A 403 -34.37 5.22 1.45
N GLN A 404 -34.32 5.59 0.19
CA GLN A 404 -35.49 5.72 -0.67
C GLN A 404 -35.53 4.55 -1.65
N SER A 405 -36.70 3.91 -1.74
CA SER A 405 -36.97 2.97 -2.82
C SER A 405 -37.36 3.73 -4.09
N VAL A 406 -36.68 3.42 -5.20
CA VAL A 406 -36.94 3.97 -6.53
C VAL A 406 -37.00 2.86 -7.56
N MET A 407 -37.86 2.98 -8.56
CA MET A 407 -37.91 2.04 -9.68
C MET A 407 -36.88 2.45 -10.73
N VAL A 408 -36.00 1.54 -11.11
CA VAL A 408 -34.93 1.78 -12.09
C VAL A 408 -34.95 0.70 -13.15
N GLN A 409 -34.44 1.02 -14.34
CA GLN A 409 -34.19 -0.01 -15.35
C GLN A 409 -33.07 -0.93 -14.86
N GLN A 410 -33.21 -2.23 -15.11
CA GLN A 410 -32.16 -3.22 -14.96
C GLN A 410 -31.80 -3.75 -16.34
N VAL A 411 -30.50 -3.94 -16.57
CA VAL A 411 -30.00 -4.61 -17.77
C VAL A 411 -29.43 -5.98 -17.44
N ASN A 412 -29.53 -6.91 -18.38
CA ASN A 412 -28.86 -8.20 -18.29
C ASN A 412 -27.41 -8.07 -18.76
N LEU A 413 -26.43 -8.21 -17.86
CA LEU A 413 -25.02 -8.08 -18.24
C LEU A 413 -24.62 -9.09 -19.33
N ALA A 414 -25.15 -10.31 -19.27
CA ALA A 414 -24.83 -11.35 -20.26
C ALA A 414 -25.17 -10.89 -21.68
N ASP A 415 -26.32 -10.23 -21.87
CA ASP A 415 -26.76 -9.72 -23.16
C ASP A 415 -25.92 -8.52 -23.61
N ARG A 416 -25.48 -7.68 -22.66
CA ARG A 416 -24.62 -6.53 -22.94
C ARG A 416 -23.22 -6.91 -23.41
N ILE A 417 -22.73 -8.10 -23.04
CA ILE A 417 -21.39 -8.56 -23.44
C ILE A 417 -21.41 -9.54 -24.63
N ALA A 418 -22.51 -10.25 -24.89
CA ALA A 418 -22.57 -11.46 -25.72
C ALA A 418 -21.84 -11.43 -27.07
N ASN A 419 -21.75 -10.27 -27.73
CA ASN A 419 -21.23 -10.14 -29.10
C ASN A 419 -19.96 -9.31 -29.23
N ARG A 420 -19.23 -9.05 -28.14
CA ARG A 420 -18.02 -8.22 -28.19
C ARG A 420 -17.01 -8.63 -27.14
N THR A 421 -15.72 -8.52 -27.48
CA THR A 421 -14.65 -8.64 -26.48
C THR A 421 -14.72 -7.49 -25.49
N VAL A 422 -14.78 -7.83 -24.21
CA VAL A 422 -14.70 -6.89 -23.08
C VAL A 422 -13.26 -6.93 -22.56
N ASP A 423 -12.52 -5.86 -22.81
CA ASP A 423 -11.13 -5.73 -22.37
C ASP A 423 -11.03 -5.63 -20.85
N PHE A 424 -12.00 -4.95 -20.23
CA PHE A 424 -12.09 -4.81 -18.78
C PHE A 424 -13.55 -4.70 -18.33
N LEU A 425 -13.94 -5.56 -17.39
CA LEU A 425 -15.23 -5.48 -16.69
C LEU A 425 -14.97 -5.13 -15.22
N LYS A 426 -15.39 -3.93 -14.80
CA LYS A 426 -15.56 -3.60 -13.38
C LYS A 426 -16.96 -4.02 -12.95
N LEU A 427 -17.03 -4.79 -11.87
CA LEU A 427 -18.26 -5.22 -11.22
C LEU A 427 -18.23 -4.84 -9.74
N ASP A 428 -18.78 -3.66 -9.44
CA ASP A 428 -18.91 -3.11 -8.10
C ASP A 428 -20.32 -2.52 -7.98
N VAL A 429 -21.29 -3.39 -7.72
CA VAL A 429 -22.74 -3.09 -7.79
C VAL A 429 -23.42 -3.32 -6.47
N GLU A 430 -22.62 -3.33 -5.41
CA GLU A 430 -23.07 -3.30 -4.03
C GLU A 430 -23.99 -4.48 -3.69
N GLY A 431 -23.59 -5.73 -3.94
CA GLY A 431 -24.24 -6.92 -3.35
C GLY A 431 -24.75 -8.00 -4.29
N VAL A 432 -24.98 -7.68 -5.57
CA VAL A 432 -25.51 -8.64 -6.55
C VAL A 432 -24.42 -9.22 -7.47
N GLU A 433 -23.15 -8.96 -7.18
CA GLU A 433 -22.01 -9.40 -8.01
C GLU A 433 -22.02 -10.90 -8.23
N TYR A 434 -22.28 -11.67 -7.17
CA TYR A 434 -22.26 -13.13 -7.23
C TYR A 434 -23.31 -13.69 -8.21
N LYS A 435 -24.55 -13.14 -8.22
CA LYS A 435 -25.61 -13.58 -9.15
C LYS A 435 -25.24 -13.26 -10.60
N ILE A 436 -24.60 -12.12 -10.81
CA ILE A 436 -24.17 -11.70 -12.14
C ILE A 436 -23.06 -12.64 -12.64
N ILE A 437 -22.09 -12.95 -11.79
CA ILE A 437 -21.01 -13.90 -12.12
C ILE A 437 -21.56 -15.31 -12.34
N GLU A 438 -22.50 -15.78 -11.54
CA GLU A 438 -23.23 -17.04 -11.75
C GLU A 438 -23.95 -17.05 -13.10
N ALA A 439 -24.65 -15.98 -13.46
CA ALA A 439 -25.31 -15.88 -14.75
C ALA A 439 -24.27 -15.89 -15.89
N LEU A 440 -23.11 -15.27 -15.71
CA LEU A 440 -22.07 -15.26 -16.73
C LEU A 440 -21.32 -16.60 -16.88
N ASP A 441 -21.50 -17.57 -15.98
CA ASP A 441 -20.81 -18.86 -16.02
C ASP A 441 -21.01 -19.59 -17.37
N GLY A 442 -19.91 -20.01 -18.00
CA GLY A 442 -19.90 -20.60 -19.35
C GLY A 442 -20.10 -19.59 -20.48
N ARG A 443 -20.14 -18.28 -20.18
CA ARG A 443 -20.39 -17.18 -21.13
C ARG A 443 -19.36 -16.04 -21.00
N MET A 444 -18.20 -16.31 -20.41
CA MET A 444 -17.16 -15.30 -20.14
C MET A 444 -16.03 -15.26 -21.18
N ASP A 445 -16.09 -16.06 -22.24
CA ASP A 445 -14.98 -16.27 -23.19
C ASP A 445 -14.46 -15.00 -23.86
N ASN A 446 -15.32 -14.00 -23.94
CA ASN A 446 -15.04 -12.69 -24.50
C ASN A 446 -14.51 -11.67 -23.47
N ILE A 447 -14.43 -12.01 -22.18
CA ILE A 447 -13.92 -11.11 -21.13
C ILE A 447 -12.43 -11.38 -20.89
N ARG A 448 -11.60 -10.34 -21.00
CA ARG A 448 -10.14 -10.42 -20.84
C ARG A 448 -9.70 -10.20 -19.39
N ASN A 449 -10.19 -9.14 -18.76
CA ASN A 449 -9.84 -8.74 -17.41
C ASN A 449 -11.10 -8.36 -16.64
N MET A 450 -11.13 -8.66 -15.35
CA MET A 450 -12.22 -8.28 -14.45
C MET A 450 -11.69 -7.73 -13.14
N PHE A 451 -12.41 -6.76 -12.61
CA PHE A 451 -12.39 -6.41 -11.20
C PHE A 451 -13.77 -6.68 -10.61
N ILE A 452 -13.83 -7.34 -9.46
CA ILE A 452 -15.08 -7.65 -8.76
C ILE A 452 -14.95 -7.24 -7.30
N GLU A 453 -15.84 -6.37 -6.82
CA GLU A 453 -15.99 -6.11 -5.38
C GLU A 453 -17.08 -7.00 -4.81
N LEU A 454 -16.68 -8.14 -4.25
CA LEU A 454 -17.61 -9.12 -3.70
C LEU A 454 -18.05 -8.71 -2.29
N HIS A 455 -19.34 -8.43 -2.14
CA HIS A 455 -19.93 -8.02 -0.86
C HIS A 455 -20.42 -9.20 0.00
N PHE A 456 -20.34 -9.01 1.32
CA PHE A 456 -20.76 -9.95 2.37
C PHE A 456 -21.62 -9.23 3.41
N GLY A 457 -22.63 -9.92 3.93
CA GLY A 457 -23.61 -9.31 4.81
C GLY A 457 -24.76 -10.22 5.18
N PRO A 458 -25.59 -9.85 6.16
CA PRO A 458 -26.93 -10.41 6.32
C PRO A 458 -27.71 -10.35 5.00
N GLY A 459 -28.39 -11.44 4.66
CA GLY A 459 -29.13 -11.55 3.39
C GLY A 459 -28.28 -11.97 2.18
N LEU A 460 -26.96 -12.11 2.32
CA LEU A 460 -26.06 -12.61 1.29
C LEU A 460 -25.55 -14.03 1.61
N PRO A 461 -25.39 -14.92 0.60
CA PRO A 461 -24.92 -16.28 0.85
C PRO A 461 -23.50 -16.32 1.44
N LYS A 462 -23.28 -17.22 2.41
CA LYS A 462 -21.97 -17.39 3.04
C LYS A 462 -20.90 -17.97 2.09
N SER A 463 -21.35 -18.79 1.14
CA SER A 463 -20.51 -19.47 0.16
C SER A 463 -20.07 -18.59 -1.00
N ASN A 464 -20.46 -17.31 -1.03
CA ASN A 464 -20.22 -16.39 -2.16
C ASN A 464 -18.77 -16.40 -2.65
N LEU A 465 -17.80 -16.35 -1.73
CA LEU A 465 -16.39 -16.36 -2.11
C LEU A 465 -16.00 -17.66 -2.80
N THR A 466 -16.21 -18.81 -2.14
CA THR A 466 -15.84 -20.12 -2.68
C THR A 466 -16.50 -20.36 -4.03
N HIS A 467 -17.80 -20.04 -4.15
CA HIS A 467 -18.55 -20.26 -5.38
C HIS A 467 -18.06 -19.38 -6.53
N LEU A 468 -17.78 -18.10 -6.26
CA LEU A 468 -17.24 -17.19 -7.25
C LEU A 468 -15.88 -17.67 -7.76
N LEU A 469 -14.99 -18.13 -6.87
CA LEU A 469 -13.67 -18.65 -7.27
C LEU A 469 -13.79 -19.89 -8.16
N GLU A 470 -14.69 -20.82 -7.82
CA GLU A 470 -14.95 -21.99 -8.67
C GLU A 470 -15.44 -21.63 -10.07
N ILE A 471 -16.24 -20.56 -10.20
CA ILE A 471 -16.68 -20.04 -11.50
C ILE A 471 -15.50 -19.44 -12.27
N LEU A 472 -14.68 -18.60 -11.63
CA LEU A 472 -13.52 -17.99 -12.27
C LEU A 472 -12.54 -19.05 -12.77
N ASP A 473 -12.23 -20.04 -11.93
CA ASP A 473 -11.29 -21.12 -12.27
C ASP A 473 -11.77 -21.93 -13.48
N ARG A 474 -13.03 -22.37 -13.48
CA ARG A 474 -13.57 -23.17 -14.59
C ARG A 474 -13.75 -22.37 -15.89
N ASN A 475 -13.84 -21.04 -15.81
CA ASN A 475 -13.89 -20.16 -16.97
C ASN A 475 -12.50 -19.66 -17.41
N GLY A 476 -11.41 -20.17 -16.81
CA GLY A 476 -10.03 -19.93 -17.26
C GLY A 476 -9.47 -18.58 -16.82
N PHE A 477 -9.75 -18.14 -15.59
CA PHE A 477 -9.20 -16.91 -15.03
C PHE A 477 -8.20 -17.20 -13.90
N ASP A 478 -7.00 -16.63 -14.03
CA ASP A 478 -6.11 -16.41 -12.89
C ASP A 478 -6.69 -15.27 -12.04
N HIS A 479 -6.65 -15.40 -10.71
CA HIS A 479 -7.25 -14.40 -9.83
C HIS A 479 -6.41 -14.06 -8.58
N MET A 480 -6.53 -12.82 -8.12
CA MET A 480 -5.95 -12.31 -6.88
C MET A 480 -7.06 -11.70 -6.01
N ILE A 481 -6.97 -11.90 -4.69
CA ILE A 481 -7.98 -11.43 -3.73
C ILE A 481 -7.31 -10.58 -2.65
N THR A 482 -7.93 -9.45 -2.33
CA THR A 482 -7.59 -8.65 -1.13
C THR A 482 -8.85 -8.22 -0.41
N ARG A 483 -8.70 -7.70 0.81
CA ARG A 483 -9.78 -6.98 1.48
C ARG A 483 -10.10 -5.69 0.74
N ALA A 484 -11.38 -5.34 0.63
CA ALA A 484 -11.83 -4.03 0.18
C ALA A 484 -11.80 -3.03 1.36
N GLY A 485 -11.16 -1.88 1.16
CA GLY A 485 -11.05 -0.83 2.16
C GLY A 485 -10.27 -1.16 3.44
N ASN A 486 -9.99 -0.12 4.23
CA ASN A 486 -9.34 -0.22 5.55
C ASN A 486 -10.34 -0.33 6.72
N ALA A 487 -11.64 -0.16 6.44
CA ALA A 487 -12.70 -0.24 7.45
C ALA A 487 -12.85 -1.70 7.89
N SER A 488 -12.13 -2.07 8.96
CA SER A 488 -12.16 -3.43 9.43
C SER A 488 -13.47 -3.71 10.16
N PRO A 489 -14.36 -4.61 9.70
CA PRO A 489 -15.22 -5.31 10.63
C PRO A 489 -14.36 -5.85 11.80
N PRO A 490 -14.86 -5.79 13.04
CA PRO A 490 -14.10 -6.20 14.22
C PRO A 490 -13.55 -7.61 13.99
N HIS A 491 -12.30 -7.88 14.38
CA HIS A 491 -11.68 -9.18 14.14
C HIS A 491 -12.66 -10.32 14.55
N PRO A 492 -12.91 -11.34 13.71
CA PRO A 492 -13.90 -12.38 14.01
C PRO A 492 -13.76 -13.01 15.39
N LEU A 493 -12.52 -13.17 15.88
CA LEU A 493 -12.20 -13.69 17.21
C LEU A 493 -12.35 -12.67 18.36
N MET A 494 -12.58 -11.40 18.05
CA MET A 494 -12.70 -10.28 18.99
C MET A 494 -14.10 -9.66 19.00
N ALA A 495 -15.01 -10.12 18.14
CA ALA A 495 -16.36 -9.60 18.08
C ALA A 495 -17.29 -10.40 18.99
N SER A 496 -18.20 -9.69 19.67
CA SER A 496 -19.27 -10.29 20.48
C SER A 496 -20.42 -10.85 19.64
N GLY A 497 -20.40 -10.65 18.32
CA GLY A 497 -21.45 -11.09 17.38
C GLY A 497 -20.89 -11.41 16.00
N THR A 498 -21.79 -11.78 15.08
CA THR A 498 -21.41 -12.20 13.72
C THR A 498 -20.70 -11.07 12.96
N VAL A 499 -19.46 -11.32 12.54
CA VAL A 499 -18.59 -10.38 11.79
C VAL A 499 -18.83 -10.40 10.28
N TRP A 500 -19.89 -11.07 9.85
CA TRP A 500 -20.20 -11.30 8.44
C TRP A 500 -20.78 -10.05 7.77
N ARG A 501 -19.98 -8.99 7.64
CA ARG A 501 -20.24 -7.75 6.88
C ARG A 501 -18.93 -7.21 6.31
N GLY A 502 -18.92 -6.81 5.04
CA GLY A 502 -17.77 -6.18 4.37
C GLY A 502 -17.68 -6.55 2.90
N SER A 503 -16.57 -6.26 2.25
CA SER A 503 -16.31 -6.62 0.87
C SER A 503 -14.86 -7.11 0.65
N LEU A 504 -14.66 -7.84 -0.45
CA LEU A 504 -13.36 -8.29 -0.94
C LEU A 504 -13.18 -7.78 -2.37
N ASN A 505 -11.96 -7.36 -2.68
CA ASN A 505 -11.55 -6.99 -4.02
C ASN A 505 -10.95 -8.20 -4.71
N LEU A 506 -11.45 -8.53 -5.90
CA LEU A 506 -10.91 -9.58 -6.74
C LEU A 506 -10.48 -8.99 -8.08
N TRP A 507 -9.27 -9.34 -8.51
CA TRP A 507 -8.79 -9.09 -9.87
C TRP A 507 -8.68 -10.42 -10.57
N ALA A 508 -9.25 -10.53 -11.76
CA ALA A 508 -9.21 -11.75 -12.55
C ALA A 508 -8.72 -11.44 -13.97
N ARG A 509 -7.81 -12.26 -14.49
CA ARG A 509 -7.25 -12.15 -15.85
C ARG A 509 -7.38 -13.49 -16.54
N ARG A 510 -7.93 -13.49 -17.76
CA ARG A 510 -8.07 -14.69 -18.57
C ARG A 510 -6.69 -15.22 -18.98
N THR A 511 -6.47 -16.52 -18.81
CA THR A 511 -5.24 -17.24 -19.19
C THR A 511 -5.35 -17.91 -20.55
#